data_AF-A0A970A030-F1
#
_entry.id   AF-A0A970A030-F1
#
_cell.length_a   1.000
_cell.length_b   1.000
_cell.length_c   1.000
_cell.angle_alpha   90.00
_cell.angle_beta   90.00
_cell.angle_gamma   90.00
#
_symmetry.space_group_name_H-M   'P 1'
#
loop_
_entity.id
_entity.type
_entity.pdbx_description
1 polymer ?
#
loop_
_entity_poly.entity_id
_entity_poly.type
_entity_poly.pdbx_seq_one_letter_code
_entity_poly.pdbx_strand_id
1 'polypeptide(L)' 'RIERVMKRSQLTYDEARKRIKSQMSDEMYISIADQIIYNDGTLIELEEKVWGLLKDENYSLP' A
#
# COMPACT_ATOMS: atom_id res chain seq x y z
N ARG A 1 -0.41 3.99 8.42
CA ARG A 1 -1.53 3.07 8.08
C ARG A 1 -2.77 3.28 8.95
N ILE A 2 -2.66 3.26 10.29
CA ILE A 2 -3.83 3.31 11.19
C ILE A 2 -4.70 4.56 11.05
N GLU A 3 -4.08 5.75 10.97
CA GLU A 3 -4.81 7.01 10.81
C GLU A 3 -5.63 7.07 9.52
N ARG A 4 -5.09 6.55 8.41
CA ARG A 4 -5.80 6.48 7.13
C ARG A 4 -7.02 5.58 7.21
N VAL A 5 -6.91 4.44 7.90
CA VAL A 5 -8.02 3.50 8.11
C VAL A 5 -9.10 4.14 8.97
N MET A 6 -8.72 4.82 10.06
CA MET A 6 -9.66 5.54 10.92
C MET A 6 -10.40 6.63 10.15
N LYS A 7 -9.68 7.51 9.44
CA LYS A 7 -10.29 8.62 8.70
C LYS A 7 -11.21 8.15 7.57
N ARG A 8 -10.78 7.17 6.77
CA ARG A 8 -11.55 6.65 5.62
C ARG A 8 -12.80 5.90 6.06
N SER A 9 -12.70 5.12 7.13
CA SER A 9 -13.75 4.18 7.54
C SER A 9 -14.51 4.62 8.78
N GLN A 10 -14.25 5.84 9.30
CA GLN A 10 -14.87 6.41 10.49
C GLN A 10 -14.79 5.47 11.71
N LEU A 11 -13.63 4.84 11.88
CA LEU A 11 -13.38 3.86 12.94
C LEU A 11 -12.68 4.48 14.14
N THR A 12 -12.97 3.94 15.33
CA THR A 12 -12.15 4.17 16.53
C THR A 12 -10.75 3.57 16.36
N TYR A 13 -9.81 3.99 17.21
CA TYR A 13 -8.46 3.44 17.24
C TYR A 13 -8.46 1.92 17.41
N ASP A 14 -9.28 1.40 18.33
CA ASP A 14 -9.34 -0.04 18.64
C ASP A 14 -9.90 -0.86 17.48
N GLU A 15 -10.94 -0.36 16.80
CA GLU A 15 -11.48 -1.02 15.60
C GLU A 15 -10.47 -1.01 14.45
N ALA A 16 -9.79 0.12 14.22
CA ALA A 16 -8.74 0.21 13.22
C ALA A 16 -7.56 -0.73 13.54
N ARG A 17 -7.15 -0.82 14.81
CA ARG A 17 -6.11 -1.75 15.28
C ARG A 17 -6.52 -3.20 15.08
N LYS A 18 -7.75 -3.59 15.44
CA LYS A 18 -8.26 -4.96 15.20
C LYS A 18 -8.25 -5.30 13.71
N ARG A 19 -8.68 -4.36 12.86
CA ARG A 19 -8.71 -4.54 11.40
C ARG A 19 -7.32 -4.65 10.78
N ILE A 20 -6.32 -3.94 11.31
CA ILE A 20 -4.93 -4.09 10.84
C ILE A 20 -4.37 -5.43 11.31
N LYS A 21 -4.63 -5.83 12.55
CA LYS A 21 -4.17 -7.11 13.10
C LYS A 21 -4.79 -8.34 12.42
N SER A 22 -5.95 -8.22 11.79
CA SER A 22 -6.56 -9.31 11.03
C SER A 22 -5.96 -9.48 9.63
N GLN A 23 -5.10 -8.56 9.20
CA GLN A 23 -4.37 -8.66 7.93
C GLN A 23 -3.00 -9.29 8.19
N MET A 24 -2.35 -9.80 7.13
CA MET A 24 -0.96 -10.24 7.23
C MET A 24 -0.08 -9.05 7.65
N SER A 25 1.01 -9.35 8.36
CA SER A 25 1.97 -8.33 8.76
C SER A 25 2.70 -7.78 7.53
N ASP A 26 3.23 -6.57 7.65
CA ASP A 26 3.95 -5.93 6.55
C ASP A 26 5.21 -6.75 6.19
N GLU A 27 5.88 -7.35 7.18
CA GLU A 27 7.04 -8.23 6.97
C GLU A 27 6.67 -9.47 6.15
N MET A 28 5.50 -10.06 6.41
CA MET A 28 5.03 -11.21 5.65
C MET A 28 4.74 -10.84 4.19
N TYR A 29 4.07 -9.71 3.94
CA TYR A 29 3.86 -9.22 2.58
C TYR A 29 5.18 -8.95 1.86
N ILE A 30 6.15 -8.33 2.54
CA ILE A 30 7.49 -8.05 2.01
C ILE A 30 8.21 -9.37 1.64
N SER A 31 8.08 -10.41 2.46
CA SER A 31 8.78 -11.68 2.24
C SER A 31 8.28 -12.48 1.03
N ILE A 32 7.07 -12.21 0.54
CA ILE A 32 6.43 -12.96 -0.55
C ILE A 32 6.22 -12.13 -1.82
N ALA A 33 6.62 -10.86 -1.83
CA ALA A 33 6.37 -9.97 -2.96
C ALA A 33 7.57 -9.95 -3.92
N ASP A 34 7.29 -10.04 -5.21
CA ASP A 34 8.30 -9.81 -6.26
C ASP A 34 8.71 -8.33 -6.34
N GLN A 35 7.75 -7.43 -6.10
CA GLN A 35 7.92 -5.98 -6.12
C GLN A 35 7.15 -5.32 -4.99
N ILE A 36 7.69 -4.23 -4.44
CA ILE A 36 7.10 -3.50 -3.30
C ILE A 36 6.96 -2.02 -3.66
N ILE A 37 5.74 -1.49 -3.57
CA ILE A 37 5.46 -0.06 -3.74
C ILE A 37 5.07 0.56 -2.39
N TYR A 38 5.96 1.40 -1.85
CA TYR A 38 5.66 2.17 -0.63
C TYR A 38 4.70 3.34 -0.94
N ASN A 39 3.52 3.30 -0.32
CA ASN A 39 2.45 4.31 -0.44
C ASN A 39 2.33 5.13 0.87
N ASP A 40 3.38 5.89 1.13
CA ASP A 40 3.57 6.80 2.25
C ASP A 40 3.75 8.26 1.82
N GLY A 41 3.80 8.52 0.51
CA GLY A 41 3.98 9.83 -0.10
C GLY A 41 2.70 10.45 -0.68
N THR A 42 2.90 11.38 -1.60
CA THR A 42 1.87 12.06 -2.39
C THR A 42 1.33 11.16 -3.52
N LEU A 43 0.21 11.56 -4.12
CA LEU A 43 -0.33 10.88 -5.29
C LEU A 43 0.66 10.88 -6.46
N ILE A 44 1.36 11.99 -6.67
CA ILE A 44 2.34 12.14 -7.76
C ILE A 44 3.50 11.16 -7.57
N GLU A 45 4.06 11.08 -6.35
CA GLU A 45 5.13 10.13 -6.04
C GLU A 45 4.68 8.67 -6.22
N LEU A 46 3.40 8.37 -5.93
CA LEU A 46 2.84 7.05 -6.18
C LEU A 46 2.71 6.76 -7.68
N GLU A 47 2.22 7.73 -8.47
CA GLU A 47 2.12 7.60 -9.92
C GLU A 47 3.48 7.35 -10.57
N GLU A 48 4.52 8.09 -10.15
CA GLU A 48 5.89 7.89 -10.64
C GLU A 48 6.42 6.48 -10.34
N LYS A 49 6.20 5.97 -9.12
CA LYS A 49 6.58 4.60 -8.73
C LYS A 49 5.86 3.54 -9.57
N VAL A 50 4.56 3.70 -9.78
CA VAL A 50 3.75 2.76 -10.58
C VAL A 50 4.20 2.77 -12.04
N TRP A 51 4.40 3.96 -12.63
CA TRP A 51 4.85 4.07 -14.01
C TRP A 51 6.28 3.56 -14.22
N GLY A 52 7.16 3.75 -13.25
CA GLY A 52 8.51 3.16 -13.28
C GLY A 52 8.45 1.64 -13.38
N LEU A 53 7.69 1.01 -12.48
CA LEU A 53 7.54 -0.45 -12.45
C LEU A 53 6.94 -1.01 -13.75
N LEU A 54 5.88 -0.39 -14.28
CA LEU A 54 5.25 -0.84 -15.52
C LEU A 54 6.19 -0.74 -16.74
N LYS A 55 7.06 0.27 -16.79
CA LYS A 55 8.08 0.38 -17.87
C LYS A 55 9.10 -0.74 -17.79
N ASP A 56 9.55 -1.08 -16.58
CA ASP A 56 10.54 -2.14 -16.36
C ASP A 56 9.99 -3.53 -16.74
N GLU A 57 8.67 -3.73 -16.60
CA GLU A 57 7.98 -4.97 -16.99
C GLU A 57 7.68 -5.08 -18.51
N ASN A 58 8.23 -4.19 -19.35
CA ASN A 58 7.93 -4.09 -20.79
C ASN A 58 6.42 -3.95 -21.09
N TYR A 59 5.66 -3.37 -20.14
CA TYR A 59 4.25 -3.11 -20.35
C TYR A 59 4.11 -1.95 -21.34
N SER A 60 3.76 -2.27 -22.58
CA SER A 60 3.39 -1.27 -23.58
C SER A 60 1.93 -0.89 -23.35
N LEU A 61 1.66 0.40 -23.13
CA LEU A 61 0.29 0.90 -23.12
C LEU A 61 -0.36 0.65 -24.49
N PRO A 62 -1.67 0.32 -24.54
CA PRO A 62 -2.42 0.30 -25.78
C PRO A 62 -2.49 1.68 -26.44
#